data_AF-A0A248JZT8-F1
#
_entry.id   AF-A0A248JZT8-F1
#
_cell.length_a   1.000
_cell.length_b   1.000
_cell.length_c   1.000
_cell.angle_alpha   90.00
_cell.angle_beta   90.00
_cell.angle_gamma   90.00
#
_symmetry.space_group_name_H-M   'P 1'
#
loop_
_entity.id
_entity.type
_entity.pdbx_description
1 polymer ?
#
loop_
_entity_poly.entity_id
_entity_poly.type
_entity_poly.pdbx_seq_one_letter_code
_entity_poly.pdbx_strand_id
1 'polypeptide(L)'
;MNAQENLKITSRVIAKAWADEGFKARLLADPAAILKAEGLDLPSGVTFKVVEDTTAVQTLVLPARPTDLTDEDLDRAAGGACNWCAFCEFCL
;
A
#
# COMPACT_ATOMS: atom_id res chain seq x y z
N MET A 1 -4.21 -4.31 -16.07
CA MET A 1 -3.66 -4.53 -14.71
C MET A 1 -4.19 -5.84 -14.15
N ASN A 2 -3.35 -6.86 -13.99
CA ASN A 2 -3.73 -8.07 -13.27
C ASN A 2 -3.45 -7.86 -11.77
N ALA A 3 -4.50 -7.68 -10.97
CA ALA A 3 -4.37 -7.41 -9.53
C ALA A 3 -3.57 -8.50 -8.79
N GLN A 4 -3.64 -9.76 -9.25
CA GLN A 4 -2.94 -10.89 -8.62
C GLN A 4 -1.42 -10.84 -8.83
N GLU A 5 -0.97 -10.32 -9.98
CA GLU A 5 0.45 -10.22 -10.31
C GLU A 5 1.12 -9.10 -9.51
N ASN A 6 0.45 -7.95 -9.42
CA ASN A 6 0.92 -6.82 -8.60
C ASN A 6 1.08 -7.21 -7.13
N LEU A 7 0.13 -7.99 -6.57
CA LEU A 7 0.22 -8.48 -5.19
C LEU A 7 1.48 -9.32 -4.94
N LYS A 8 1.85 -10.21 -5.88
CA LYS A 8 3.06 -11.03 -5.78
C LYS A 8 4.33 -10.19 -5.85
N ILE A 9 4.34 -9.14 -6.66
CA ILE A 9 5.49 -8.24 -6.77
C ILE A 9 5.63 -7.45 -5.46
N THR A 10 4.53 -6.88 -4.94
CA THR A 10 4.54 -6.10 -3.70
C THR A 10 5.02 -6.93 -2.51
N SER A 11 4.55 -8.18 -2.35
CA SER A 11 5.01 -9.05 -1.24
C SER A 11 6.50 -9.36 -1.33
N ARG A 12 7.03 -9.59 -2.54
CA ARG A 12 8.46 -9.78 -2.77
C ARG A 12 9.27 -8.53 -2.42
N VAL A 13 8.79 -7.35 -2.81
CA VAL A 13 9.44 -6.06 -2.49
C VAL A 13 9.51 -5.84 -0.99
N ILE A 14 8.43 -6.12 -0.26
CA ILE A 14 8.39 -6.02 1.20
C ILE A 14 9.41 -6.97 1.83
N ALA A 15 9.43 -8.24 1.41
CA ALA A 15 10.39 -9.22 1.92
C ALA A 15 11.86 -8.80 1.67
N LYS A 16 12.16 -8.24 0.48
CA LYS A 16 13.49 -7.69 0.16
C LYS A 16 13.84 -6.50 1.05
N ALA A 17 12.89 -5.60 1.31
CA ALA A 17 13.11 -4.44 2.17
C ALA A 17 13.41 -4.84 3.62
N TRP A 18 12.83 -5.94 4.13
CA TRP A 18 13.17 -6.46 5.46
C TRP A 18 14.51 -7.19 5.50
N ALA A 19 14.95 -7.78 4.38
CA ALA A 19 16.21 -8.52 4.31
C ALA A 19 17.44 -7.63 4.02
N ASP A 20 17.25 -6.48 3.37
CA ASP A 20 18.31 -5.58 2.92
C ASP A 20 17.96 -4.12 3.24
N GLU A 21 18.62 -3.57 4.26
CA GLU A 21 18.47 -2.17 4.69
C GLU A 21 18.89 -1.16 3.60
N GLY A 22 19.85 -1.51 2.74
CA GLY A 22 20.26 -0.67 1.61
C GLY A 22 19.22 -0.66 0.49
N PHE A 23 18.52 -1.77 0.27
CA PHE A 23 17.35 -1.81 -0.60
C PHE A 23 16.21 -0.99 -0.02
N LYS A 24 15.93 -1.15 1.29
CA LYS A 24 14.88 -0.40 2.00
C LYS A 24 15.11 1.12 1.94
N ALA A 25 16.34 1.57 2.21
CA ALA A 25 16.67 3.00 2.13
C ALA A 25 16.43 3.57 0.72
N ARG A 26 16.78 2.82 -0.33
CA ARG A 26 16.49 3.22 -1.72
C ARG A 26 15.00 3.22 -2.04
N LEU A 27 14.26 2.23 -1.57
CA LEU A 27 12.81 2.15 -1.74
C LEU A 27 12.09 3.33 -1.09
N LEU A 28 12.53 3.76 0.10
CA LEU A 28 11.96 4.92 0.79
C LEU A 28 12.32 6.24 0.10
N ALA A 29 13.51 6.33 -0.52
CA ALA A 29 13.97 7.53 -1.20
C ALA A 29 13.35 7.73 -2.59
N ASP A 30 13.26 6.67 -3.41
CA ASP A 30 12.67 6.71 -4.75
C ASP A 30 11.82 5.44 -5.02
N PRO A 31 10.61 5.38 -4.46
CA PRO A 31 9.76 4.21 -4.59
C PRO A 31 9.33 3.96 -6.03
N ALA A 32 9.11 5.01 -6.83
CA ALA A 32 8.66 4.87 -8.20
C ALA A 32 9.70 4.16 -9.07
N ALA A 33 10.98 4.51 -8.93
CA ALA A 33 12.06 3.85 -9.67
C ALA A 33 12.21 2.37 -9.26
N ILE A 34 12.18 2.09 -7.95
CA ILE A 34 12.36 0.72 -7.44
C ILE A 34 11.18 -0.19 -7.82
N LEU A 35 9.94 0.28 -7.66
CA LEU A 35 8.75 -0.49 -8.01
C LEU A 35 8.67 -0.79 -9.52
N LYS A 36 9.06 0.17 -10.38
CA LYS A 36 9.19 -0.07 -11.83
C LYS A 36 10.26 -1.09 -12.15
N ALA A 37 11.44 -1.00 -11.51
CA ALA A 37 12.52 -1.96 -11.70
C ALA A 37 12.13 -3.40 -11.26
N GLU A 38 11.24 -3.51 -10.28
CA GLU A 38 10.68 -4.79 -9.82
C GLU A 38 9.52 -5.32 -10.69
N GLY A 39 9.11 -4.56 -11.71
CA GLY A 39 8.14 -4.97 -12.72
C GLY A 39 6.71 -4.47 -12.51
N LEU A 40 6.48 -3.52 -11.59
CA LEU A 40 5.17 -2.86 -11.48
C LEU A 40 4.99 -1.81 -12.58
N ASP A 41 3.91 -1.94 -13.32
CA ASP A 41 3.46 -0.88 -14.23
C ASP A 41 2.81 0.24 -13.42
N LEU A 42 3.46 1.40 -13.38
CA LEU A 42 3.01 2.56 -12.61
C LEU A 42 2.40 3.62 -13.55
N PRO A 43 1.19 4.14 -13.24
CA PRO A 43 0.59 5.22 -14.00
C PRO A 43 1.50 6.46 -14.06
N SER A 44 1.52 7.10 -15.23
CA SER A 44 2.23 8.35 -15.42
C SER A 44 1.55 9.50 -14.67
N GLY A 45 2.34 10.47 -14.20
CA GLY A 45 1.83 11.65 -13.49
C GLY A 45 1.40 11.43 -12.04
N VAL A 46 1.54 10.21 -11.49
CA VAL A 46 1.27 9.91 -10.08
C VAL A 46 2.57 9.81 -9.30
N THR A 47 2.64 10.51 -8.16
CA THR A 47 3.74 10.37 -7.21
C THR A 47 3.46 9.22 -6.26
N PHE A 48 4.40 8.27 -6.20
CA PHE A 48 4.34 7.16 -5.25
C PHE A 48 5.12 7.53 -3.99
N LYS A 49 4.57 7.16 -2.83
CA LYS A 49 5.22 7.32 -1.53
C LYS A 49 5.12 6.01 -0.77
N VAL A 50 6.23 5.56 -0.20
CA VAL A 50 6.26 4.44 0.74
C VAL A 50 6.48 5.02 2.13
N VAL A 51 5.65 4.59 3.08
CA VAL A 51 5.78 4.93 4.49
C VAL A 51 5.90 3.61 5.25
N GLU A 52 6.91 3.52 6.09
CA GLU A 52 7.08 2.39 6.99
C GLU A 52 6.34 2.69 8.31
N ASP A 53 5.48 1.77 8.73
CA ASP A 53 4.88 1.80 10.05
C ASP A 53 5.92 1.39 11.11
N THR A 54 5.87 2.04 12.27
CA THR A 54 6.76 1.79 13.39
C THR A 54 5.95 1.50 14.65
N THR A 55 6.59 1.04 15.72
CA THR A 55 5.90 0.78 17.00
C THR A 55 5.24 2.02 17.60
N ALA A 56 5.65 3.22 17.19
CA ALA A 56 5.11 4.49 17.68
C ALA A 56 4.15 5.18 16.69
N VAL A 57 4.15 4.79 15.41
CA VAL A 57 3.43 5.49 14.35
C VAL A 57 2.78 4.48 13.40
N GLN A 58 1.46 4.60 13.28
CA GLN A 58 0.65 3.85 12.32
C GLN A 58 0.16 4.80 11.22
N THR A 59 0.19 4.34 9.97
CA THR A 59 -0.21 5.14 8.81
C THR A 59 -1.65 4.83 8.39
N LEU A 60 -2.50 5.87 8.32
CA LEU A 60 -3.82 5.78 7.70
C LEU A 60 -3.79 6.42 6.32
N VAL A 61 -4.15 5.65 5.29
CA VAL A 61 -4.33 6.18 3.92
C VAL A 61 -5.74 6.75 3.83
N LEU A 62 -5.87 8.07 3.75
CA LEU A 62 -7.13 8.74 3.45
C LEU A 62 -7.27 8.86 1.92
N PRO A 63 -8.19 8.13 1.28
CA PRO A 63 -8.43 8.27 -0.16
C PRO A 63 -8.98 9.67 -0.49
N ALA A 64 -8.75 10.12 -1.73
CA ALA A 64 -9.35 11.36 -2.21
C ALA A 64 -10.88 11.29 -2.15
N ARG A 65 -11.52 12.41 -1.82
CA ARG A 65 -12.99 12.48 -1.80
C ARG A 65 -13.53 12.11 -3.20
N PRO A 66 -14.36 11.07 -3.33
CA PRO A 66 -15.01 10.78 -4.61
C PRO A 66 -16.01 11.90 -4.92
N THR A 67 -16.02 12.39 -6.17
CA THR A 67 -16.94 13.45 -6.61
C THR A 67 -18.25 12.92 -7.20
N ASP A 68 -18.29 11.62 -7.53
CA ASP A 68 -19.32 11.02 -8.37
C ASP A 68 -20.14 9.95 -7.64
N LEU A 69 -20.12 9.94 -6.30
CA LEU A 69 -20.85 8.99 -5.48
C LEU A 69 -21.88 9.71 -4.61
N THR A 70 -23.06 9.09 -4.47
CA THR A 70 -24.05 9.52 -3.50
C THR A 70 -23.57 9.21 -2.08
N ASP A 71 -24.08 9.91 -1.07
CA ASP A 71 -23.65 9.71 0.33
C ASP A 71 -23.78 8.24 0.80
N GLU A 72 -24.72 7.48 0.23
CA GLU A 72 -24.94 6.06 0.52
C GLU A 72 -23.86 5.13 -0.06
N ASP A 73 -23.20 5.53 -1.16
CA ASP A 73 -22.07 4.81 -1.75
C ASP A 73 -20.72 5.19 -1.11
N LEU A 74 -20.68 6.31 -0.38
CA LEU A 74 -19.48 6.83 0.27
C LEU A 74 -18.98 5.91 1.39
N ASP A 75 -19.90 5.28 2.12
CA ASP A 75 -19.60 4.29 3.17
C ASP A 75 -18.90 3.04 2.62
N ARG A 76 -19.14 2.68 1.35
CA ARG A 76 -18.43 1.59 0.65
C ARG A 76 -17.09 2.05 0.05
N ALA A 77 -16.98 3.32 -0.31
CA ALA A 77 -15.76 3.91 -0.88
C ALA A 77 -14.66 4.07 0.18
N ALA A 78 -15.04 4.24 1.45
CA ALA A 78 -14.17 3.93 2.58
C ALA A 78 -13.96 2.41 2.64
N GLY A 79 -13.20 1.88 1.67
CA GLY A 79 -12.85 0.46 1.49
C GLY A 79 -11.98 -0.12 2.60
N GLY A 80 -12.25 0.24 3.86
CA GLY A 80 -11.83 -0.47 5.05
C GLY A 80 -12.58 -1.79 5.15
N ALA A 81 -12.34 -2.71 4.20
CA ALA A 81 -12.54 -4.12 4.45
C ALA A 81 -11.51 -4.53 5.52
N CYS A 82 -11.89 -4.33 6.78
CA CYS A 82 -11.36 -4.99 7.96
C CYS A 82 -9.82 -5.06 8.08
N ASN A 83 -9.16 -3.93 8.41
CA ASN A 83 -7.90 -4.01 9.18
C ASN A 83 -7.99 -3.31 10.55
N TRP A 84 -9.03 -2.50 10.78
CA TRP A 84 -9.16 -1.72 12.01
C TRP A 84 -9.74 -2.54 13.19
N CYS A 85 -10.16 -3.79 12.96
CA CYS A 85 -10.63 -4.72 14.00
C CYS A 85 -9.80 -6.03 14.08
N ALA A 86 -8.50 -6.00 13.82
CA ALA A 86 -7.64 -7.19 13.96
C ALA A 86 -6.77 -7.20 15.24
N PHE A 87 -7.31 -6.75 16.36
CA PHE A 87 -7.11 -7.49 17.62
C PHE A 87 -7.98 -8.75 17.52
N CYS A 88 -7.59 -9.67 16.63
CA CYS A 88 -8.34 -10.89 16.36
C CYS A 88 -7.82 -12.00 17.28
N GLU A 89 -8.22 -11.95 18.55
CA GLU A 89 -8.06 -13.05 19.51
C GLU A 89 -9.17 -14.11 19.34
N PHE A 90 -9.86 -14.15 18.19
CA PHE A 90 -10.92 -15.12 17.94
C PHE A 90 -11.06 -15.42 16.44
N CYS A 91 -10.11 -16.19 15.92
CA CYS A 91 -10.30 -16.99 14.73
C CYS A 91 -9.99 -18.45 15.12
N LEU A 92 -11.02 -19.13 15.65
CA LEU A 92 -11.14 -20.59 15.61
C LEU A 92 -11.93 -20.96 14.35
#